data_AF-A0A3B8P1C2-F1
#
_entry.id   AF-A0A3B8P1C2-F1
#
_cell.length_a   1.000
_cell.length_b   1.000
_cell.length_c   1.000
_cell.angle_alpha   90.00
_cell.angle_beta   90.00
_cell.angle_gamma   90.00
#
_symmetry.space_group_name_H-M   'P 1'
#
loop_
_entity.id
_entity.type
_entity.pdbx_description
1 polymer ?
#
loop_
_entity_poly.entity_id
_entity_poly.type
_entity_poly.pdbx_seq_one_letter_code
_entity_poly.pdbx_strand_id
1 'polypeptide(L)'
;MRSKEYCRKLLEAFDGDARIFTAYQEKTPAASALMITYAGRTSYLFGGSAHESHSKAGHAVMYEAIRWAAVQGCDTFDFMAVP
;
A
#
# COMPACT_ATOMS: atom_id res chain seq x y z
N MET A 1 11.41 7.41 -9.77
CA MET A 1 10.87 7.23 -8.40
C MET A 1 10.49 8.61 -7.86
N ARG A 2 9.34 8.75 -7.16
CA ARG A 2 8.91 10.03 -6.58
C ARG A 2 9.79 10.40 -5.37
N SER A 3 9.85 11.68 -5.00
CA SER A 3 10.63 12.12 -3.84
C SER A 3 9.98 11.68 -2.53
N LYS A 4 10.78 11.51 -1.48
CA LYS A 4 10.27 11.22 -0.12
C LYS A 4 9.27 12.30 0.35
N GLU A 5 9.57 13.55 0.02
CA GLU A 5 8.76 14.70 0.35
C GLU A 5 7.36 14.64 -0.31
N TYR A 6 7.26 14.14 -1.54
CA TYR A 6 5.98 13.93 -2.20
C TYR A 6 5.12 12.90 -1.45
N CYS A 7 5.70 11.76 -1.07
CA CYS A 7 4.98 10.74 -0.31
C CYS A 7 4.58 11.25 1.08
N ARG A 8 5.45 12.01 1.76
CA ARG A 8 5.13 12.62 3.06
C ARG A 8 3.93 13.56 2.97
N LYS A 9 3.94 14.50 2.02
CA LYS A 9 2.81 15.41 1.79
C LYS A 9 1.52 14.68 1.43
N LEU A 10 1.63 13.57 0.71
CA LEU A 10 0.47 12.75 0.37
C LEU A 10 -0.13 12.09 1.62
N LEU A 11 0.69 11.51 2.49
CA LEU A 11 0.22 10.95 3.77
C LEU A 11 -0.43 12.03 4.65
N GLU A 12 0.16 13.22 4.72
CA GLU A 12 -0.38 14.35 5.49
C GLU A 12 -1.70 14.89 4.94
N ALA A 13 -1.85 14.92 3.61
CA ALA A 13 -3.06 15.42 2.96
C ALA A 13 -4.25 14.47 3.12
N PHE A 14 -3.99 13.18 3.34
CA PHE A 14 -4.99 12.13 3.52
C PHE A 14 -4.85 11.50 4.91
N ASP A 15 -4.60 12.32 5.95
CA ASP A 15 -4.41 11.80 7.30
C ASP A 15 -5.62 10.97 7.75
N GLY A 16 -5.35 9.77 8.28
CA GLY A 16 -6.37 8.73 8.57
C GLY A 16 -6.77 7.85 7.38
N ASP A 17 -6.77 8.41 6.16
CA ASP A 17 -7.20 7.76 4.91
C ASP A 17 -6.05 7.22 4.06
N ALA A 18 -4.79 7.54 4.40
CA ALA A 18 -3.61 6.98 3.76
C ALA A 18 -2.82 6.08 4.71
N ARG A 19 -2.28 4.97 4.17
CA ARG A 19 -1.54 4.00 4.96
C ARG A 19 -0.40 3.36 4.18
N ILE A 20 0.72 3.15 4.86
CA ILE A 20 1.82 2.31 4.36
C ILE A 20 1.73 0.94 5.01
N PHE A 21 1.65 -0.10 4.20
CA PHE A 21 1.79 -1.48 4.63
C PHE A 21 3.20 -1.94 4.35
N THR A 22 3.86 -2.55 5.33
CA THR A 22 5.20 -3.12 5.16
C THR A 22 5.21 -4.55 5.68
N ALA A 23 5.54 -5.50 4.82
CA ALA A 23 5.83 -6.87 5.19
C ALA A 23 7.31 -6.99 5.56
N TYR A 24 7.56 -7.63 6.71
CA TYR A 24 8.90 -7.91 7.19
C TYR A 24 9.18 -9.41 7.10
N GLN A 25 10.37 -9.76 6.62
CA GLN A 25 10.95 -11.07 6.83
C GLN A 25 11.89 -10.94 8.03
N GLU A 26 11.46 -11.51 9.16
CA GLU A 26 12.08 -11.28 10.46
C GLU A 26 12.13 -9.77 10.81
N LYS A 27 13.29 -9.11 10.67
CA LYS A 27 13.48 -7.68 10.90
C LYS A 27 13.76 -6.89 9.62
N THR A 28 13.88 -7.57 8.48
CA THR A 28 14.22 -6.95 7.21
C THR A 28 12.95 -6.60 6.44
N PRO A 29 12.74 -5.35 6.01
CA PRO A 29 11.59 -4.99 5.18
C PRO A 29 11.69 -5.68 3.82
N ALA A 30 10.72 -6.54 3.53
CA ALA A 30 10.69 -7.34 2.32
C ALA A 30 9.83 -6.66 1.23
N ALA A 31 8.67 -6.12 1.59
CA ALA A 31 7.85 -5.37 0.65
C ALA A 31 7.07 -4.27 1.37
N SER A 32 6.82 -3.16 0.67
CA SER A 32 5.98 -2.09 1.16
C SER A 32 5.06 -1.57 0.06
N ALA A 33 3.88 -1.09 0.46
CA ALA A 33 2.96 -0.41 -0.43
C ALA A 33 2.28 0.77 0.27
N LEU A 34 2.09 1.86 -0.48
CA LEU A 34 1.31 3.02 -0.08
C LEU A 34 -0.09 2.92 -0.68
N MET A 35 -1.09 2.97 0.20
CA MET A 35 -2.51 2.92 -0.13
C MET A 35 -3.16 4.24 0.27
N ILE A 36 -4.17 4.65 -0.49
CA ILE A 36 -5.12 5.70 -0.09
C ILE A 36 -6.53 5.16 -0.14
N THR A 37 -7.37 5.62 0.78
CA THR A 37 -8.80 5.33 0.81
C THR A 37 -9.56 6.62 0.58
N TYR A 38 -10.48 6.60 -0.38
CA TYR A 38 -11.32 7.75 -0.66
C TYR A 38 -12.62 7.29 -1.32
N ALA A 39 -13.75 7.86 -0.89
CA ALA A 39 -15.07 7.60 -1.47
C ALA A 39 -15.43 6.11 -1.63
N GLY A 40 -15.16 5.29 -0.60
CA GLY A 40 -15.48 3.85 -0.61
C GLY A 40 -14.52 2.98 -1.42
N ARG A 41 -13.38 3.53 -1.84
CA ARG A 41 -12.35 2.83 -2.62
C ARG A 41 -10.98 2.95 -1.98
N THR A 42 -10.27 1.84 -1.87
CA THR A 42 -8.83 1.84 -1.55
C THR A 42 -8.01 1.61 -2.83
N SER A 43 -7.07 2.51 -3.12
CA SER A 43 -6.20 2.47 -4.30
C SER A 43 -4.73 2.23 -3.95
N TYR A 44 -4.09 1.31 -4.67
CA TYR A 44 -2.67 0.98 -4.59
C TYR A 44 -1.82 1.93 -5.42
N LEU A 45 -1.20 2.93 -4.79
CA LEU A 45 -0.46 3.99 -5.50
C LEU A 45 0.98 3.61 -5.84
N PHE A 46 1.72 3.17 -4.83
CA PHE A 46 3.15 2.88 -4.95
C PHE A 46 3.47 1.60 -4.20
N GLY A 47 4.32 0.75 -4.78
CA GLY A 47 4.90 -0.37 -4.06
C GLY A 47 6.37 -0.56 -4.38
N GLY A 48 7.04 -1.24 -3.47
CA GLY A 48 8.45 -1.61 -3.57
C GLY A 48 8.67 -2.94 -2.88
N SER A 49 9.60 -3.73 -3.40
CA SER A 49 10.03 -4.99 -2.78
C SER A 49 11.55 -5.11 -2.83
N ALA A 50 12.10 -5.80 -1.84
CA ALA A 50 13.50 -6.20 -1.84
C ALA A 50 13.70 -7.30 -2.89
N HIS A 51 14.83 -7.25 -3.60
CA HIS A 51 15.14 -8.14 -4.72
C HIS A 51 15.09 -9.63 -4.33
N GLU A 52 15.49 -9.93 -3.11
CA GLU A 52 15.55 -11.29 -2.54
C GLU A 52 14.16 -11.82 -2.12
N SER A 53 13.17 -10.94 -1.99
CA SER A 53 11.83 -11.26 -1.52
C SER A 53 10.87 -11.55 -2.69
N HIS A 54 11.12 -12.62 -3.43
CA HIS A 54 10.26 -12.98 -4.55
C HIS A 54 8.79 -13.15 -4.12
N SER A 55 7.88 -12.44 -4.81
CA SER A 55 6.40 -12.53 -4.89
C SER A 55 5.59 -12.62 -3.58
N LYS A 56 5.96 -13.45 -2.62
CA LYS A 56 5.21 -13.76 -1.40
C LYS A 56 5.03 -12.55 -0.48
N ALA A 57 6.07 -11.74 -0.30
CA ALA A 57 5.99 -10.53 0.53
C ALA A 57 5.04 -9.49 -0.07
N GLY A 58 5.08 -9.32 -1.40
CA GLY A 58 4.13 -8.47 -2.12
C GLY A 58 2.69 -8.97 -1.95
N HIS A 59 2.45 -10.27 -2.09
CA HIS A 59 1.11 -10.84 -1.87
C HIS A 59 0.60 -10.63 -0.43
N ALA A 60 1.48 -10.76 0.57
CA ALA A 60 1.12 -10.50 1.96
C ALA A 60 0.71 -9.04 2.19
N VAL A 61 1.44 -8.09 1.60
CA VAL A 61 1.09 -6.66 1.63
C VAL A 61 -0.27 -6.40 0.99
N MET A 62 -0.51 -6.97 -0.20
CA MET A 62 -1.79 -6.78 -0.91
C MET A 62 -2.96 -7.39 -0.15
N TYR A 63 -2.78 -8.59 0.41
CA TYR A 63 -3.81 -9.25 1.19
C TYR A 63 -4.20 -8.43 2.43
N GLU A 64 -3.22 -7.88 3.14
CA GLU A 64 -3.49 -7.02 4.30
C GLU A 64 -4.17 -5.70 3.91
N ALA A 65 -3.77 -5.11 2.79
CA ALA A 65 -4.42 -3.90 2.29
C ALA A 65 -5.88 -4.13 1.88
N ILE A 66 -6.20 -5.27 1.26
CA ILE A 66 -7.59 -5.63 0.91
C ILE A 66 -8.42 -5.84 2.18
N ARG A 67 -7.88 -6.51 3.20
CA ARG A 67 -8.56 -6.64 4.50
C ARG A 67 -8.82 -5.29 5.15
N TRP A 68 -7.82 -4.41 5.12
CA TRP A 68 -7.98 -3.06 5.64
C TRP A 68 -9.06 -2.29 4.89
N ALA A 69 -9.09 -2.33 3.56
CA ALA A 69 -10.14 -1.71 2.75
C ALA A 69 -11.54 -2.19 3.16
N ALA A 70 -11.71 -3.49 3.37
CA ALA A 70 -12.98 -4.05 3.85
C ALA A 70 -13.37 -3.53 5.24
N VAL A 71 -12.42 -3.41 6.18
CA VAL A 71 -12.64 -2.83 7.51
C VAL A 71 -12.98 -1.34 7.44
N GLN A 72 -12.44 -0.61 6.47
CA GLN A 72 -12.80 0.79 6.20
C GLN A 72 -14.18 0.94 5.53
N GLY A 73 -14.87 -0.15 5.22
CA GLY A 73 -16.16 -0.12 4.52
C GLY A 73 -16.05 0.18 3.03
N CYS A 74 -14.90 -0.06 2.42
CA CYS A 74 -14.72 0.08 0.98
C CYS A 74 -15.41 -1.06 0.22
N ASP A 75 -16.08 -0.73 -0.88
CA ASP A 75 -16.67 -1.70 -1.81
C ASP A 75 -15.71 -2.08 -2.95
N THR A 76 -14.68 -1.27 -3.16
CA THR A 76 -13.76 -1.38 -4.28
C THR A 76 -12.31 -1.35 -3.80
N PHE A 77 -11.53 -2.32 -4.26
CA PHE A 77 -10.07 -2.30 -4.15
C PHE A 77 -9.45 -2.14 -5.54
N ASP A 78 -8.61 -1.13 -5.70
CA ASP A 78 -8.08 -0.70 -6.98
C ASP A 78 -6.58 -0.92 -7.08
N PHE A 79 -6.18 -1.77 -8.01
CA PHE A 79 -4.79 -2.08 -8.35
C PHE A 79 -4.15 -1.06 -9.29
N MET A 80 -4.90 -0.04 -9.70
CA MET A 80 -4.58 0.91 -10.77
C MET A 80 -4.46 0.24 -12.15
N ALA A 81 -4.17 1.06 -13.16
CA ALA A 81 -4.09 0.62 -14.55
C ALA A 81 -2.90 -0.32 -14.80
N VAL A 82 -3.12 -1.28 -15.69
CA VAL A 82 -2.07 -2.11 -16.29
C VAL A 82 -1.68 -1.48 -17.65
N PRO A 83 -0.38 -1.33 -17.96
CA PRO A 83 0.06 -0.81 -19.26
C PRO A 83 -0.18 -1.77 -20.42
#